data_AF-A0A963AW86-F1
#
_entry.id   AF-A0A963AW86-F1
#
_cell.length_a   1.000
_cell.length_b   1.000
_cell.length_c   1.000
_cell.angle_alpha   90.00
_cell.angle_beta   90.00
_cell.angle_gamma   90.00
#
_symmetry.space_group_name_H-M   'P 1'
#
loop_
_entity.id
_entity.type
_entity.pdbx_description
1 polymer ?
#
loop_
_entity_poly.entity_id
_entity_poly.type
_entity_poly.pdbx_seq_one_letter_code
_entity_poly.pdbx_strand_id
1 'polypeptide(L)'
;MNERQRDLFLWQWSRRRRRGRRRVGLIGALLGALGGLVFALMLGADTSGTSSRGGADLLAQMRSGGALLLTSVTVFAALAWALADRTFARFEGMYQGMLAGGAEPPAHKPQLRRGERWPAVLVGVTMALLAGTILALIIAFG
;
A
#
# COMPACT_ATOMS: atom_id res chain seq x y z
N MET A 1 -3.02 -25.18 0.74
CA MET A 1 -1.68 -24.59 0.51
C MET A 1 -0.69 -25.74 0.39
N ASN A 2 0.08 -25.82 -0.70
CA ASN A 2 1.06 -26.91 -0.86
C ASN A 2 2.20 -26.77 0.17
N GLU A 3 2.86 -27.87 0.54
CA GLU A 3 3.97 -27.86 1.50
C GLU A 3 5.07 -26.87 1.12
N ARG A 4 5.50 -26.87 -0.15
CA ARG A 4 6.49 -25.90 -0.64
C ARG A 4 6.05 -24.44 -0.52
N GLN A 5 4.75 -24.17 -0.68
CA GLN A 5 4.19 -22.82 -0.51
C GLN A 5 4.12 -22.43 0.97
N ARG A 6 3.76 -23.38 1.84
CA ARG A 6 3.79 -23.22 3.30
C ARG A 6 5.21 -22.91 3.77
N ASP A 7 6.17 -23.72 3.36
CA ASP A 7 7.56 -23.59 3.75
C ASP A 7 8.16 -22.29 3.21
N LEU A 8 7.79 -21.89 1.98
CA LEU A 8 8.18 -20.60 1.43
C LEU A 8 7.58 -19.44 2.23
N PHE A 9 6.31 -19.54 2.61
CA PHE A 9 5.66 -18.55 3.46
C PHE A 9 6.38 -18.45 4.82
N LEU A 10 6.62 -19.58 5.50
CA LEU A 10 7.34 -19.63 6.78
C LEU A 10 8.74 -19.02 6.68
N TRP A 11 9.48 -19.34 5.61
CA TRP A 11 10.80 -18.77 5.34
C TRP A 11 10.76 -17.25 5.08
N GLN A 12 9.83 -16.79 4.25
CA GLN A 12 9.71 -15.37 3.93
C GLN A 12 9.24 -14.57 5.13
N TRP A 13 8.25 -15.09 5.86
CA TRP A 13 7.65 -14.41 6.99
C TRP A 13 8.60 -14.36 8.19
N SER A 14 9.34 -15.43 8.48
CA SER A 14 10.35 -15.44 9.56
C SER A 14 11.42 -14.35 9.38
N ARG A 15 11.73 -13.99 8.14
CA ARG A 15 12.62 -12.86 7.81
C ARG A 15 11.91 -11.51 7.85
N ARG A 16 10.69 -11.42 7.31
CA ARG A 16 9.92 -10.15 7.25
C ARG A 16 9.51 -9.67 8.63
N ARG A 17 9.10 -10.56 9.54
CA ARG A 17 8.67 -10.20 10.90
C ARG A 17 9.76 -9.52 11.73
N ARG A 18 11.04 -9.77 11.44
CA ARG A 18 12.18 -9.11 12.10
C ARG A 18 12.17 -7.59 11.93
N ARG A 19 11.53 -7.07 10.88
CA ARG A 19 11.41 -5.61 10.66
C ARG A 19 10.49 -4.93 11.69
N GLY A 20 9.63 -5.71 12.36
CA GLY A 20 8.72 -5.22 13.39
C GLY A 20 7.44 -4.57 12.85
N ARG A 21 6.33 -4.79 13.55
CA ARG A 21 4.98 -4.29 13.22
C ARG A 21 4.96 -2.77 12.99
N ARG A 22 5.58 -2.01 13.91
CA ARG A 22 5.65 -0.54 13.83
C ARG A 22 6.31 -0.05 12.54
N ARG A 23 7.40 -0.69 12.11
CA ARG A 23 8.12 -0.28 10.89
C ARG A 23 7.29 -0.53 9.63
N VAL A 24 6.58 -1.66 9.57
CA VAL A 24 5.68 -1.97 8.44
C VAL A 24 4.53 -0.98 8.39
N GLY A 25 3.93 -0.65 9.54
CA GLY A 25 2.91 0.40 9.64
C GLY A 25 3.43 1.75 9.13
N LEU A 26 4.60 2.19 9.59
CA LEU A 26 5.20 3.45 9.15
C LEU A 26 5.48 3.50 7.64
N ILE A 27 5.96 2.40 7.04
CA ILE A 27 6.15 2.32 5.59
C ILE A 27 4.79 2.43 4.88
N GLY A 28 3.76 1.74 5.40
CA GLY A 28 2.39 1.89 4.91
C GLY A 28 1.91 3.33 4.96
N ALA A 29 2.09 4.00 6.11
CA ALA A 29 1.72 5.40 6.30
C ALA A 29 2.44 6.34 5.31
N LEU A 30 3.74 6.15 5.08
CA LEU A 30 4.50 6.95 4.12
C LEU A 30 4.02 6.74 2.69
N LEU A 31 3.74 5.50 2.28
CA LEU A 31 3.19 5.20 0.96
C LEU A 31 1.78 5.80 0.79
N GLY A 32 0.95 5.73 1.83
CA GLY A 32 -0.34 6.39 1.86
C GLY A 32 -0.22 7.90 1.74
N ALA A 33 0.68 8.53 2.51
CA ALA A 33 0.94 9.96 2.45
C ALA A 33 1.34 10.41 1.04
N LEU A 34 2.19 9.65 0.35
CA LEU A 34 2.56 9.91 -1.05
C LEU A 34 1.34 9.80 -1.98
N GLY A 35 0.48 8.79 -1.79
CA GLY A 35 -0.77 8.66 -2.55
C GLY A 35 -1.72 9.84 -2.33
N GLY A 36 -1.88 10.28 -1.07
CA GLY A 36 -2.69 11.45 -0.72
C GLY A 36 -2.12 12.76 -1.27
N LEU A 37 -0.78 12.88 -1.36
CA LEU A 37 -0.12 14.01 -2.00
C LEU A 37 -0.42 14.06 -3.50
N VAL A 38 -0.25 12.94 -4.21
CA VAL A 38 -0.58 12.84 -5.64
C VAL A 38 -2.05 13.18 -5.85
N PHE A 39 -2.96 12.60 -5.06
CA PHE A 39 -4.39 12.88 -5.14
C PHE A 39 -4.72 14.36 -4.95
N ALA A 40 -4.15 15.00 -3.93
CA ALA A 40 -4.37 16.43 -3.68
C ALA A 40 -3.84 17.32 -4.81
N LEU A 41 -2.71 16.94 -5.44
CA LEU A 41 -2.15 17.66 -6.58
C LEU A 41 -3.03 17.55 -7.82
N MET A 42 -3.57 16.36 -8.12
CA MET A 42 -4.48 16.17 -9.25
C MET A 42 -5.76 16.98 -9.07
N LEU A 43 -6.38 16.90 -7.88
CA LEU A 43 -7.61 17.64 -7.58
C LEU A 43 -7.38 19.15 -7.55
N GLY A 44 -6.21 19.59 -7.08
CA GLY A 44 -5.83 21.01 -7.09
C GLY A 44 -5.62 21.56 -8.50
N ALA A 45 -5.10 20.76 -9.43
CA ALA A 45 -4.89 21.16 -10.83
C ALA A 45 -6.22 21.49 -11.53
N ASP A 46 -7.26 20.68 -11.34
CA ASP A 46 -8.60 20.94 -11.90
C ASP A 46 -9.26 22.23 -11.38
N THR A 47 -8.98 22.60 -10.13
CA THR A 47 -9.59 23.80 -9.52
C THR A 47 -8.92 25.12 -9.95
N SER A 48 -7.81 25.07 -10.68
CA SER A 48 -7.05 26.27 -11.09
C SER A 48 -7.66 27.04 -12.28
N GLY A 49 -8.71 26.51 -12.92
CA GLY A 49 -9.39 27.13 -14.06
C GLY A 49 -10.39 28.26 -13.73
N THR A 50 -10.60 28.60 -12.45
CA THR A 50 -11.56 29.65 -12.06
C THR A 50 -10.82 30.96 -11.77
N SER A 51 -11.00 31.94 -12.67
CA SER A 51 -10.40 33.29 -12.66
C SER A 51 -10.55 34.02 -11.31
N SER A 52 -9.47 34.08 -10.52
CA SER A 52 -9.45 34.76 -9.23
C SER A 52 -9.31 36.28 -9.40
N ARG A 53 -10.40 37.02 -9.09
CA ARG A 53 -10.41 38.49 -9.01
C ARG A 53 -10.19 38.94 -7.56
N GLY A 54 -8.97 38.77 -7.02
CA GLY A 54 -8.56 39.46 -5.79
C GLY A 54 -7.66 38.68 -4.83
N GLY A 55 -6.84 39.41 -4.06
CA GLY A 55 -5.89 38.82 -3.09
C GLY A 55 -6.53 38.06 -1.92
N ALA A 56 -7.80 38.34 -1.60
CA ALA A 56 -8.56 37.60 -0.59
C ALA A 56 -9.00 36.21 -1.09
N ASP A 57 -9.34 36.08 -2.37
CA ASP A 57 -9.66 34.79 -3.00
C ASP A 57 -8.42 33.91 -3.09
N LEU A 58 -7.25 34.48 -3.38
CA LEU A 58 -5.98 33.77 -3.35
C LEU A 58 -5.66 33.19 -1.98
N LEU A 59 -5.90 33.95 -0.90
CA LEU A 59 -5.68 33.48 0.47
C LEU A 59 -6.70 32.40 0.89
N ALA A 60 -7.96 32.54 0.47
CA ALA A 60 -9.01 31.55 0.71
C ALA A 60 -8.75 30.25 -0.06
N GLN A 61 -8.28 30.35 -1.30
CA GLN A 61 -7.92 29.21 -2.16
C GLN A 61 -6.64 28.50 -1.68
N MET A 62 -5.67 29.24 -1.15
CA MET A 62 -4.52 28.65 -0.47
C MET A 62 -4.91 27.93 0.83
N ARG A 63 -5.85 28.48 1.61
CA ARG A 63 -6.35 27.82 2.83
C ARG A 63 -7.16 26.56 2.51
N SER A 64 -8.02 26.59 1.50
CA SER A 64 -8.81 25.42 1.09
C SER A 64 -7.93 24.35 0.44
N GLY A 65 -6.98 24.74 -0.42
CA GLY A 65 -5.99 23.83 -1.02
C GLY A 65 -5.06 23.20 0.02
N GLY A 66 -4.60 23.99 1.01
CA GLY A 66 -3.80 23.49 2.13
C GLY A 66 -4.58 22.54 3.04
N ALA A 67 -5.86 22.82 3.30
CA ALA A 67 -6.73 21.93 4.06
C ALA A 67 -7.00 20.62 3.30
N LEU A 68 -7.23 20.68 1.98
CA LEU A 68 -7.38 19.51 1.12
C LEU A 68 -6.13 18.64 1.10
N LEU A 69 -4.94 19.24 1.00
CA LEU A 69 -3.68 18.52 1.03
C LEU A 69 -3.46 17.85 2.39
N LEU A 70 -3.63 18.59 3.49
CA LEU A 70 -3.48 18.04 4.84
C LEU A 70 -4.45 16.90 5.09
N THR A 71 -5.73 17.07 4.70
CA THR A 71 -6.77 16.06 4.91
C THR A 71 -6.50 14.83 4.05
N SER A 72 -6.16 15.01 2.76
CA SER A 72 -5.87 13.90 1.84
C SER A 72 -4.65 13.11 2.30
N VAL A 73 -3.53 13.78 2.60
CA VAL A 73 -2.32 13.12 3.10
C VAL A 73 -2.61 12.36 4.40
N THR A 74 -3.35 12.96 5.33
CA THR A 74 -3.67 12.33 6.63
C THR A 74 -4.57 11.11 6.45
N VAL A 75 -5.65 11.22 5.66
CA VAL A 75 -6.60 10.13 5.44
C VAL A 75 -5.92 8.96 4.73
N PHE A 76 -5.17 9.22 3.65
CA PHE A 76 -4.47 8.15 2.93
C PHE A 76 -3.37 7.52 3.77
N ALA A 77 -2.61 8.30 4.55
CA ALA A 77 -1.61 7.77 5.47
C ALA A 77 -2.25 6.87 6.54
N ALA A 78 -3.36 7.30 7.15
CA ALA A 78 -4.08 6.53 8.15
C ALA A 78 -4.66 5.23 7.58
N LEU A 79 -5.27 5.28 6.39
CA LEU A 79 -5.80 4.11 5.70
C LEU A 79 -4.70 3.10 5.36
N ALA A 80 -3.59 3.57 4.77
CA ALA A 80 -2.48 2.71 4.40
C ALA A 80 -1.78 2.11 5.63
N TRP A 81 -1.66 2.88 6.71
CA TRP A 81 -1.18 2.38 8.01
C TRP A 81 -2.07 1.27 8.55
N ALA A 82 -3.39 1.50 8.63
CA ALA A 82 -4.34 0.52 9.15
C ALA A 82 -4.38 -0.75 8.30
N LEU A 83 -4.28 -0.62 6.98
CA LEU A 83 -4.21 -1.76 6.07
C LEU A 83 -2.92 -2.55 6.28
N ALA A 84 -1.77 -1.88 6.33
CA ALA A 84 -0.49 -2.52 6.57
C ALA A 84 -0.46 -3.26 7.92
N ASP A 85 -1.04 -2.67 8.95
CA ASP A 85 -1.13 -3.24 10.29
C ASP A 85 -2.03 -4.48 10.34
N ARG A 86 -3.23 -4.42 9.75
CA ARG A 86 -4.14 -5.56 9.62
C ARG A 86 -3.52 -6.71 8.84
N THR A 87 -2.87 -6.41 7.73
CA THR A 87 -2.18 -7.40 6.91
C THR A 87 -1.04 -8.05 7.68
N PHE A 88 -0.25 -7.28 8.43
CA PHE A 88 0.79 -7.81 9.31
C PHE A 88 0.20 -8.76 10.36
N ALA A 89 -0.83 -8.33 11.07
CA ALA A 89 -1.47 -9.14 12.12
C ALA A 89 -2.03 -10.46 11.56
N ARG A 90 -2.65 -10.42 10.37
CA ARG A 90 -3.18 -11.62 9.71
C ARG A 90 -2.09 -12.61 9.33
N PHE A 91 -0.96 -12.14 8.78
CA PHE A 91 0.16 -12.99 8.45
C PHE A 91 0.87 -13.54 9.69
N GLU A 92 1.00 -12.75 10.75
CA GLU A 92 1.57 -13.23 12.02
C GLU A 92 0.66 -14.29 12.65
N GLY A 93 -0.65 -14.10 12.68
CA GLY A 93 -1.59 -15.11 13.15
C GLY A 93 -1.50 -16.42 12.35
N MET A 94 -1.40 -16.31 11.02
CA MET A 94 -1.23 -17.48 10.16
C MET A 94 0.11 -18.21 10.43
N TYR A 95 1.19 -17.46 10.66
CA TYR A 95 2.50 -18.01 11.00
C TYR A 95 2.48 -18.75 12.35
N GLN A 96 1.94 -18.12 13.38
CA GLN A 96 1.84 -18.71 14.71
C GLN A 96 0.93 -19.94 14.71
N GLY A 97 -0.16 -19.94 13.94
CA GLY A 97 -1.01 -21.11 13.76
C GLY A 97 -0.27 -22.30 13.13
N MET A 98 0.64 -22.05 12.18
CA MET A 98 1.47 -23.11 11.60
C MET A 98 2.51 -23.64 12.58
N LEU A 99 3.15 -22.77 13.36
CA LEU A 99 4.10 -23.20 14.40
C LEU A 99 3.41 -24.04 15.49
N ALA A 100 2.21 -23.64 15.92
CA ALA A 100 1.41 -24.39 16.88
C ALA A 100 1.02 -25.78 16.34
N GLY A 101 0.88 -25.93 15.01
CA GLY A 101 0.68 -27.20 14.33
C GLY A 101 1.96 -28.03 14.13
N GLY A 102 3.09 -27.62 14.69
CA GLY A 102 4.38 -28.32 14.59
C GLY A 102 5.17 -28.06 13.31
N ALA A 103 4.77 -27.09 12.47
CA ALA A 103 5.55 -26.74 11.29
C ALA A 103 6.79 -25.92 11.68
N GLU A 104 7.97 -26.28 11.16
CA GLU A 104 9.21 -25.55 11.42
C GLU A 104 9.61 -24.69 10.20
N PRO A 105 10.10 -23.45 10.39
CA PRO A 105 10.59 -22.64 9.28
C PRO A 105 11.84 -23.30 8.66
N PRO A 106 11.88 -23.53 7.35
CA PRO A 106 13.04 -24.15 6.73
C PRO A 106 14.28 -23.23 6.80
N ALA A 107 15.47 -23.81 6.94
CA ALA A 107 16.73 -23.04 6.96
C ALA A 107 17.04 -22.37 5.61
N HIS A 108 16.70 -23.04 4.51
CA HIS A 108 16.96 -22.60 3.14
C HIS A 108 15.67 -22.17 2.44
N LYS A 109 15.79 -21.26 1.48
CA LYS A 109 14.65 -20.77 0.69
C LYS A 109 14.10 -21.91 -0.18
N PRO A 110 12.83 -22.31 -0.03
CA PRO A 110 12.22 -23.29 -0.91
C PRO A 110 12.10 -22.74 -2.33
N GLN A 111 12.45 -23.55 -3.33
CA GLN A 111 12.30 -23.18 -4.74
C GLN A 111 10.95 -23.67 -5.26
N LEU A 112 10.09 -22.73 -5.68
CA LEU A 112 8.81 -23.06 -6.31
C LEU A 112 9.03 -23.49 -7.77
N ARG A 113 8.38 -24.60 -8.15
CA ARG A 113 8.25 -25.01 -9.56
C ARG A 113 7.43 -23.98 -10.33
N ARG A 114 7.64 -23.86 -11.65
CA ARG A 114 6.93 -22.88 -12.51
C ARG A 114 5.40 -22.94 -12.32
N GLY A 115 4.82 -24.13 -12.19
CA GLY A 115 3.37 -24.29 -11.96
C GLY A 115 2.87 -23.84 -10.57
N GLU A 116 3.76 -23.74 -9.57
CA GLU A 116 3.40 -23.35 -8.19
C GLU A 116 3.45 -21.82 -7.98
N ARG A 117 3.88 -21.07 -9.01
CA ARG A 117 4.07 -19.61 -8.98
C ARG A 117 2.81 -18.81 -9.34
N TRP A 118 1.67 -19.47 -9.62
CA TRP A 118 0.42 -18.79 -9.95
C TRP A 118 0.01 -17.68 -8.94
N PRO A 119 0.25 -17.80 -7.61
CA PRO A 119 -0.10 -16.72 -6.70
C PRO A 119 0.73 -15.45 -6.96
N ALA A 120 2.00 -15.62 -7.33
CA ALA A 120 2.87 -14.50 -7.68
C ALA A 120 2.47 -13.86 -9.00
N VAL A 121 2.04 -14.68 -9.97
CA VAL A 121 1.52 -14.19 -11.27
C VAL A 121 0.26 -13.35 -11.05
N LEU A 122 -0.69 -13.82 -10.24
CA LEU A 122 -1.89 -13.05 -9.91
C LEU A 122 -1.56 -11.71 -9.27
N VAL A 123 -0.68 -11.67 -8.27
CA VAL A 123 -0.27 -10.40 -7.65
C VAL A 123 0.35 -9.47 -8.70
N GLY A 124 1.18 -10.00 -9.60
CA GLY A 124 1.75 -9.23 -10.70
C GLY A 124 0.68 -8.65 -11.65
N VAL A 125 -0.28 -9.46 -12.06
CA VAL A 125 -1.40 -9.05 -12.93
C VAL A 125 -2.26 -7.99 -12.23
N THR A 126 -2.60 -8.19 -10.96
CA THR A 126 -3.38 -7.22 -10.18
C THR A 126 -2.63 -5.90 -10.04
N MET A 127 -1.32 -5.92 -9.81
CA MET A 127 -0.50 -4.71 -9.76
C MET A 127 -0.41 -4.02 -11.12
N ALA A 128 -0.29 -4.77 -12.21
CA ALA A 128 -0.28 -4.23 -13.56
C ALA A 128 -1.63 -3.57 -13.91
N LEU A 129 -2.75 -4.21 -13.55
CA LEU A 129 -4.09 -3.65 -13.72
C LEU A 129 -4.26 -2.37 -12.89
N LEU A 130 -3.89 -2.38 -11.61
CA LEU A 130 -3.96 -1.19 -10.76
C LEU A 130 -3.14 -0.03 -11.33
N ALA A 131 -1.88 -0.28 -11.70
CA ALA A 131 -1.01 0.73 -12.29
C ALA A 131 -1.58 1.26 -13.63
N GLY A 132 -2.06 0.35 -14.49
CA GLY A 132 -2.68 0.70 -15.76
C GLY A 132 -3.96 1.53 -15.60
N THR A 133 -4.82 1.16 -14.65
CA THR A 133 -6.05 1.93 -14.35
C THR A 133 -5.71 3.31 -13.78
N ILE A 134 -4.75 3.41 -12.88
CA ILE A 134 -4.29 4.71 -12.36
C ILE A 134 -3.76 5.57 -13.50
N LEU A 135 -2.92 5.03 -14.37
CA LEU A 135 -2.39 5.76 -15.52
C LEU A 135 -3.50 6.20 -16.49
N ALA A 136 -4.45 5.32 -16.80
CA ALA A 136 -5.57 5.64 -17.66
C ALA A 136 -6.45 6.75 -17.07
N LEU A 137 -6.71 6.72 -15.76
CA LEU A 137 -7.42 7.79 -15.06
C LEU A 137 -6.66 9.11 -15.13
N ILE A 138 -5.33 9.08 -14.97
CA ILE A 138 -4.48 10.28 -15.12
C ILE A 138 -4.60 10.87 -16.52
N ILE A 139 -4.58 10.04 -17.57
CA ILE A 139 -4.69 10.51 -18.96
C ILE A 139 -6.10 11.01 -19.29
N ALA A 140 -7.13 10.40 -18.71
CA ALA A 140 -8.52 10.73 -19.03
C ALA A 140 -9.04 11.96 -18.28
N PHE A 141 -8.53 12.23 -17.08
CA PHE A 141 -9.03 13.27 -16.18
C PHE A 141 -7.98 14.30 -15.74
N GLY A 142 -6.70 14.11 -16.05
CA GLY A 142 -5.64 15.09 -15.81
C GLY A 142 -5.19 15.76 -17.10
#